data_AF-A0A562URN4-F1
#
_entry.id   AF-A0A562URN4-F1
#
_cell.length_a   1.000
_cell.length_b   1.000
_cell.length_c   1.000
_cell.angle_alpha   90.00
_cell.angle_beta   90.00
_cell.angle_gamma   90.00
#
_symmetry.space_group_name_H-M   'P 1'
#
loop_
_entity.id
_entity.type
_entity.pdbx_description
1 polymer ?
#
loop_
_entity_poly.entity_id
_entity_poly.type
_entity_poly.pdbx_seq_one_letter_code
_entity_poly.pdbx_strand_id
1 'polypeptide(L)'
;MDSATVERLATRLRALATTRSSASGAVTVTISSGSGPRVRIDDEARLGHDEHSLATEIEYTVYIVEEEYFGGLMEMSRRVCGRLGIPWDDTAAPEDRAWSEVEALGTGESDDGAVRVTVFDGIGIAVEFRHNAVRRTDVSTVALETGLDQAMAAARRERRRALGRARAARRGD
;
A
#
# COMPACT_ATOMS: atom_id res chain seq x y z
N MET A 1 11.03 0.64 32.39
CA MET A 1 9.97 1.39 31.67
C MET A 1 8.63 0.91 32.19
N ASP A 2 7.72 1.82 32.55
CA ASP A 2 6.40 1.43 33.05
C ASP A 2 5.46 0.97 31.93
N SER A 3 4.47 0.14 32.28
CA SER A 3 3.47 -0.40 31.35
C SER A 3 2.69 0.71 30.62
N ALA A 4 2.43 1.83 31.31
CA ALA A 4 1.70 2.97 30.76
C ALA A 4 2.43 3.66 29.60
N THR A 5 3.76 3.66 29.59
CA THR A 5 4.56 4.22 28.49
C THR A 5 4.51 3.33 27.25
N VAL A 6 4.56 2.01 27.41
CA VAL A 6 4.40 1.05 26.31
C VAL A 6 3.01 1.16 25.68
N GLU A 7 1.97 1.23 26.50
CA GLU A 7 0.59 1.30 26.05
C GLU A 7 0.29 2.59 25.28
N ARG A 8 0.83 3.73 25.72
CA ARG A 8 0.73 5.01 24.99
C ARG A 8 1.45 4.96 23.64
N LEU A 9 2.62 4.32 23.57
CA LEU A 9 3.36 4.15 22.31
C LEU A 9 2.62 3.22 21.34
N ALA A 10 2.11 2.09 21.82
CA ALA A 10 1.29 1.17 21.03
C ALA A 10 0.03 1.85 20.51
N THR A 11 -0.63 2.68 21.32
CA THR A 11 -1.80 3.47 20.91
C THR A 11 -1.45 4.49 19.83
N ARG A 12 -0.33 5.21 19.96
CA ARG A 12 0.12 6.17 18.94
C ARG A 12 0.51 5.50 17.63
N LEU A 13 1.17 4.34 17.69
CA LEU A 13 1.46 3.54 16.49
C LEU A 13 0.17 3.05 15.82
N ARG A 14 -0.83 2.65 16.62
CA ARG A 14 -2.14 2.24 16.09
C ARG A 14 -2.92 3.40 15.46
N ALA A 15 -2.73 4.61 15.97
CA ALA A 15 -3.37 5.81 15.46
C ALA A 15 -2.63 6.43 14.27
N LEU A 16 -1.47 5.90 13.87
CA LEU A 16 -0.77 6.42 12.70
C LEU A 16 -1.61 6.18 11.45
N ALA A 17 -1.91 7.28 10.78
CA ALA A 17 -2.53 7.28 9.47
C ALA A 17 -1.90 8.38 8.62
N THR A 18 -1.64 8.08 7.37
CA THR A 18 -1.15 9.01 6.36
C THR A 18 -2.21 9.09 5.27
N THR A 19 -2.63 10.30 4.93
CA THR A 19 -3.59 10.55 3.86
C THR A 19 -3.00 11.55 2.89
N ARG A 20 -3.11 11.28 1.60
CA ARG A 20 -2.68 12.20 0.55
C ARG A 20 -3.61 12.14 -0.64
N SER A 21 -3.84 13.30 -1.24
CA SER A 21 -4.49 13.41 -2.54
C SER A 21 -3.46 13.50 -3.65
N SER A 22 -3.81 12.98 -4.81
CA SER A 22 -3.03 13.10 -6.02
C SER A 22 -2.95 14.57 -6.48
N ALA A 23 -2.03 14.86 -7.40
CA ALA A 23 -1.81 16.23 -7.88
C ALA A 23 -3.05 16.83 -8.57
N SER A 24 -3.86 16.01 -9.24
CA SER A 24 -5.10 16.47 -9.88
C SER A 24 -6.28 16.56 -8.89
N GLY A 25 -6.17 15.95 -7.71
CA GLY A 25 -7.28 15.76 -6.78
C GLY A 25 -8.18 14.56 -7.11
N ALA A 26 -7.96 13.85 -8.23
CA ALA A 26 -8.78 12.72 -8.65
C ALA A 26 -8.73 11.53 -7.71
N VAL A 27 -7.64 11.36 -6.98
CA VAL A 27 -7.40 10.19 -6.14
C VAL A 27 -7.01 10.64 -4.75
N THR A 28 -7.59 10.04 -3.72
CA THR A 28 -7.13 10.19 -2.33
C THR A 28 -6.81 8.83 -1.75
N VAL A 29 -5.58 8.66 -1.26
CA VAL A 29 -5.09 7.43 -0.67
C VAL A 29 -4.93 7.63 0.84
N THR A 30 -5.41 6.67 1.62
CA THR A 30 -5.22 6.63 3.07
C THR A 30 -4.58 5.30 3.46
N ILE A 31 -3.48 5.37 4.21
CA ILE A 31 -2.87 4.21 4.88
C ILE A 31 -2.99 4.43 6.37
N SER A 32 -3.45 3.42 7.09
CA SER A 32 -3.52 3.43 8.55
C SER A 32 -3.04 2.11 9.12
N SER A 33 -2.70 2.11 10.41
CA SER A 33 -2.29 0.87 11.06
C SER A 33 -3.36 -0.23 10.93
N GLY A 34 -2.94 -1.44 10.58
CA GLY A 34 -3.82 -2.61 10.52
C GLY A 34 -4.67 -2.75 9.26
N SER A 35 -4.75 -1.72 8.40
CA SER A 35 -5.40 -1.82 7.09
C SER A 35 -4.40 -1.58 5.96
N GLY A 36 -4.66 -2.17 4.79
CA GLY A 36 -3.95 -1.77 3.57
C GLY A 36 -4.30 -0.33 3.17
N PRO A 37 -3.63 0.22 2.14
CA PRO A 37 -4.07 1.45 1.50
C PRO A 37 -5.53 1.32 1.08
N ARG A 38 -6.30 2.37 1.36
CA ARG A 38 -7.64 2.59 0.83
C ARG A 38 -7.57 3.71 -0.16
N VAL A 39 -8.24 3.52 -1.29
CA VAL A 39 -8.24 4.49 -2.38
C VAL A 39 -9.66 5.02 -2.58
N ARG A 40 -9.76 6.34 -2.61
CA ARG A 40 -10.98 7.05 -3.00
C ARG A 40 -10.75 7.73 -4.32
N ILE A 41 -11.75 7.68 -5.18
CA ILE A 41 -11.72 8.28 -6.52
C ILE A 41 -12.81 9.35 -6.53
N ASP A 42 -12.43 10.57 -6.91
CA ASP A 42 -13.39 11.65 -7.09
C ASP A 42 -14.27 11.37 -8.32
N ASP A 43 -15.59 11.48 -8.14
CA ASP A 43 -16.58 11.14 -9.17
C ASP A 43 -16.46 12.03 -10.41
N GLU A 44 -16.23 13.33 -10.21
CA GLU A 44 -16.12 14.29 -11.30
C GLU A 44 -14.78 14.12 -12.02
N ALA A 45 -13.71 13.93 -11.27
CA ALA A 45 -12.38 13.73 -11.83
C ALA A 45 -12.29 12.41 -12.62
N ARG A 46 -12.92 11.33 -12.16
CA ARG A 46 -12.95 10.03 -12.86
C ARG A 46 -13.31 10.17 -14.35
N LEU A 47 -14.26 11.06 -14.68
CA LEU A 47 -14.71 11.29 -16.05
C LEU A 47 -13.62 11.90 -16.96
N GLY A 48 -12.64 12.59 -16.36
CA GLY A 48 -11.49 13.16 -17.04
C GLY A 48 -10.39 12.14 -17.38
N HIS A 49 -10.46 10.92 -16.84
CA HIS A 49 -9.42 9.90 -17.01
C HIS A 49 -9.81 8.77 -17.98
N ASP A 50 -8.79 8.12 -18.52
CA ASP A 50 -8.89 6.76 -19.06
C ASP A 50 -8.33 5.74 -18.06
N GLU A 51 -8.45 4.46 -18.40
CA GLU A 51 -7.99 3.36 -17.53
C GLU A 51 -6.51 3.50 -17.16
N HIS A 52 -5.66 3.85 -18.12
CA HIS A 52 -4.23 3.93 -17.91
C HIS A 52 -3.85 5.12 -17.04
N SER A 53 -4.37 6.31 -17.36
CA SER A 53 -4.08 7.54 -16.62
C SER A 53 -4.60 7.48 -15.19
N LEU A 54 -5.79 6.93 -14.93
CA LEU A 54 -6.28 6.75 -13.57
C LEU A 54 -5.43 5.71 -12.81
N ALA A 55 -5.04 4.61 -13.46
CA ALA A 55 -4.15 3.61 -12.86
C ALA A 55 -2.81 4.23 -12.44
N THR A 56 -2.13 4.93 -13.35
CA THR A 56 -0.85 5.60 -13.06
C THR A 56 -0.97 6.60 -11.92
N GLU A 57 -2.07 7.35 -11.85
CA GLU A 57 -2.29 8.30 -10.77
C GLU A 57 -2.50 7.62 -9.42
N ILE A 58 -3.24 6.50 -9.38
CA ILE A 58 -3.38 5.67 -8.18
C ILE A 58 -2.03 5.10 -7.76
N GLU A 59 -1.30 4.49 -8.68
CA GLU A 59 0.01 3.87 -8.42
C GLU A 59 0.98 4.87 -7.79
N TYR A 60 1.12 6.04 -8.42
CA TYR A 60 2.02 7.09 -7.95
C TYR A 60 1.58 7.65 -6.59
N THR A 61 0.28 7.85 -6.38
CA THR A 61 -0.22 8.36 -5.09
C THR A 61 -0.05 7.33 -3.97
N VAL A 62 -0.28 6.04 -4.25
CA VAL A 62 -0.04 4.95 -3.30
C VAL A 62 1.43 4.88 -2.94
N TYR A 63 2.33 4.91 -3.92
CA TYR A 63 3.78 4.89 -3.69
C TYR A 63 4.21 5.95 -2.68
N ILE A 64 3.81 7.20 -2.92
CA ILE A 64 4.16 8.33 -2.06
C ILE A 64 3.60 8.16 -0.65
N VAL A 65 2.32 7.77 -0.52
CA VAL A 65 1.71 7.59 0.81
C VAL A 65 2.38 6.45 1.56
N GLU A 66 2.79 5.39 0.86
CA GLU A 66 3.59 4.32 1.47
C GLU A 66 4.94 4.82 1.97
N GLU A 67 5.68 5.59 1.17
CA GLU A 67 6.96 6.18 1.61
C GLU A 67 6.79 7.06 2.85
N GLU A 68 5.80 7.95 2.86
CA GLU A 68 5.52 8.83 4.00
C GLU A 68 5.10 8.03 5.24
N TYR A 69 4.21 7.05 5.07
CA TYR A 69 3.73 6.21 6.17
C TYR A 69 4.84 5.35 6.77
N PHE A 70 5.60 4.63 5.93
CA PHE A 70 6.69 3.78 6.40
C PHE A 70 7.87 4.59 6.91
N GLY A 71 8.20 5.72 6.30
CA GLY A 71 9.19 6.67 6.83
C GLY A 71 8.80 7.17 8.23
N GLY A 72 7.54 7.57 8.42
CA GLY A 72 7.01 7.94 9.74
C GLY A 72 7.05 6.79 10.75
N LEU A 73 6.71 5.57 10.34
CA LEU A 73 6.83 4.38 11.19
C LEU A 73 8.28 4.10 11.60
N MET A 74 9.24 4.21 10.67
CA MET A 74 10.66 4.01 10.97
C MET A 74 11.15 5.06 11.96
N GLU A 75 10.83 6.33 11.75
CA GLU A 75 11.23 7.40 12.66
C GLU A 75 10.66 7.20 14.06
N MET A 76 9.36 6.85 14.16
CA MET A 76 8.74 6.51 15.43
C MET A 76 9.43 5.31 16.09
N SER A 77 9.73 4.26 15.33
CA SER A 77 10.41 3.06 15.82
C SER A 77 11.82 3.36 16.32
N ARG A 78 12.60 4.16 15.59
CA ARG A 78 13.93 4.62 15.98
C ARG A 78 13.89 5.41 17.29
N ARG A 79 12.92 6.31 17.45
CA ARG A 79 12.69 7.06 18.71
C ARG A 79 12.33 6.13 19.87
N VAL A 80 11.55 5.07 19.62
CA VAL A 80 11.24 4.05 20.63
C VAL A 80 12.49 3.27 21.02
N CYS A 81 13.24 2.73 20.06
CA CYS A 81 14.48 1.99 20.34
C CYS A 81 15.50 2.84 21.12
N GLY A 82 15.70 4.09 20.72
CA GLY A 82 16.58 5.02 21.44
C GLY A 82 16.15 5.25 22.90
N ARG A 83 14.85 5.34 23.18
CA ARG A 83 14.33 5.44 24.55
C ARG A 83 14.49 4.15 25.36
N LEU A 84 14.54 3.00 24.69
CA LEU A 84 14.70 1.69 25.30
C LEU A 84 16.17 1.28 25.47
N GLY A 85 17.11 2.08 24.97
CA GLY A 85 18.52 1.68 24.89
C GLY A 85 18.75 0.48 23.96
N ILE A 86 17.82 0.22 23.04
CA ILE A 86 17.94 -0.85 22.05
C ILE A 86 18.75 -0.28 20.88
N PRO A 87 19.88 -0.89 20.51
CA PRO A 87 20.63 -0.50 19.32
C PRO A 87 19.73 -0.54 18.09
N TRP A 88 19.75 0.53 17.30
CA TRP A 88 19.06 0.61 16.03
C TRP A 88 20.08 0.49 14.91
N ASP A 89 19.84 -0.42 13.97
CA ASP A 89 20.69 -0.61 12.80
C ASP A 89 20.11 0.17 11.62
N ASP A 90 20.79 1.27 11.25
CA ASP A 90 20.40 2.11 10.12
C ASP A 90 20.80 1.50 8.76
N THR A 91 21.52 0.37 8.72
CA THR A 91 22.00 -0.25 7.48
C THR A 91 20.97 -1.15 6.78
N ALA A 92 19.83 -1.45 7.44
CA ALA A 92 18.73 -2.22 6.86
C ALA A 92 17.79 -1.37 5.97
N ALA A 93 18.32 -0.33 5.31
CA ALA A 93 17.55 0.45 4.35
C ALA A 93 17.19 -0.43 3.14
N PRO A 94 15.97 -0.30 2.58
CA PRO A 94 15.61 -1.01 1.36
C PRO A 94 16.59 -0.60 0.24
N GLU A 95 17.14 -1.60 -0.44
CA GLU A 95 18.04 -1.39 -1.59
C GLU A 95 17.26 -0.67 -2.72
N ASP A 96 17.82 0.41 -3.26
CA ASP A 96 17.33 1.07 -4.47
C ASP A 96 17.43 0.08 -5.66
N ARG A 97 16.33 -0.62 -5.98
CA ARG A 97 16.27 -1.54 -7.12
C ARG A 97 15.60 -0.89 -8.32
N ALA A 98 16.15 -1.13 -9.50
CA ALA A 98 15.53 -0.69 -10.75
C ALA A 98 14.26 -1.52 -11.04
N TRP A 99 13.21 -0.88 -11.58
CA TRP A 99 11.91 -1.51 -11.92
C TRP A 99 12.04 -2.78 -12.77
N SER A 100 13.10 -2.90 -13.59
CA SER A 100 13.36 -4.05 -14.45
C SER A 100 13.80 -5.32 -13.71
N GLU A 101 14.17 -5.22 -12.44
CA GLU A 101 14.69 -6.34 -11.63
C GLU A 101 13.69 -6.82 -10.57
N VAL A 102 12.47 -6.28 -10.58
CA VAL A 102 11.54 -6.44 -9.46
C VAL A 102 10.54 -7.55 -9.70
N GLU A 103 10.68 -8.58 -8.87
CA GLU A 103 9.79 -9.72 -8.87
C GLU A 103 8.41 -9.32 -8.34
N ALA A 104 7.36 -9.71 -9.08
CA ALA A 104 6.00 -9.62 -8.59
C ALA A 104 5.82 -10.58 -7.40
N LEU A 105 5.47 -10.03 -6.23
CA LEU A 105 5.31 -10.81 -5.01
C LEU A 105 3.89 -11.32 -4.80
N GLY A 106 2.91 -10.72 -5.47
CA GLY A 106 1.53 -11.17 -5.41
C GLY A 106 0.61 -10.36 -6.29
N THR A 107 -0.42 -11.01 -6.78
CA THR A 107 -1.43 -10.46 -7.67
C THR A 107 -2.81 -10.69 -7.06
N GLY A 108 -3.71 -9.73 -7.24
CA GLY A 108 -5.08 -9.81 -6.76
C GLY A 108 -6.02 -9.23 -7.79
N GLU A 109 -7.22 -9.77 -7.84
CA GLU A 109 -8.28 -9.30 -8.73
C GLU A 109 -9.54 -9.01 -7.91
N SER A 110 -10.34 -8.05 -8.37
CA SER A 110 -11.69 -7.82 -7.85
C SER A 110 -12.61 -8.98 -8.22
N ASP A 111 -13.69 -9.17 -7.48
CA ASP A 111 -14.60 -10.32 -7.68
C ASP A 111 -15.26 -10.32 -9.07
N ASP A 112 -15.44 -9.14 -9.66
CA ASP A 112 -15.99 -8.94 -11.00
C ASP A 112 -14.93 -8.90 -12.12
N GLY A 113 -13.65 -9.02 -11.78
CA GLY A 113 -12.52 -8.97 -12.71
C GLY A 113 -12.24 -7.59 -13.32
N ALA A 114 -12.91 -6.54 -12.86
CA ALA A 114 -12.74 -5.18 -13.38
C ALA A 114 -11.41 -4.54 -12.99
N VAL A 115 -10.79 -4.99 -11.90
CA VAL A 115 -9.52 -4.46 -11.38
C VAL A 115 -8.56 -5.61 -11.08
N ARG A 116 -7.31 -5.49 -11.54
CA ARG A 116 -6.18 -6.30 -11.08
C ARG A 116 -5.15 -5.39 -10.42
N VAL A 117 -4.59 -5.84 -9.32
CA VAL A 117 -3.46 -5.21 -8.64
C VAL A 117 -2.33 -6.19 -8.50
N THR A 118 -1.12 -5.76 -8.83
CA THR A 118 0.12 -6.52 -8.62
C THR A 118 1.00 -5.77 -7.63
N VAL A 119 1.53 -6.45 -6.62
CA VAL A 119 2.47 -5.89 -5.65
C VAL A 119 3.88 -6.36 -5.98
N PHE A 120 4.80 -5.40 -6.04
CA PHE A 120 6.20 -5.61 -6.38
C PHE A 120 7.09 -5.49 -5.14
N ASP A 121 8.21 -6.22 -5.10
CA ASP A 121 9.15 -6.13 -3.98
C ASP A 121 9.84 -4.75 -3.95
N GLY A 122 9.74 -4.05 -2.82
CA GLY A 122 10.45 -2.78 -2.60
C GLY A 122 9.99 -1.56 -3.41
N ILE A 123 9.11 -1.69 -4.41
CA ILE A 123 8.80 -0.59 -5.34
C ILE A 123 7.35 -0.08 -5.27
N GLY A 124 6.37 -0.93 -4.95
CA GLY A 124 4.97 -0.48 -4.83
C GLY A 124 3.97 -1.42 -5.50
N ILE A 125 2.98 -0.85 -6.18
CA ILE A 125 1.90 -1.59 -6.85
C ILE A 125 1.78 -1.19 -8.33
N ALA A 126 1.27 -2.10 -9.16
CA ALA A 126 0.66 -1.76 -10.44
C ALA A 126 -0.84 -2.04 -10.39
N VAL A 127 -1.63 -1.18 -11.02
CA VAL A 127 -3.08 -1.25 -11.11
C VAL A 127 -3.46 -1.39 -12.58
N GLU A 128 -4.34 -2.34 -12.88
CA GLU A 128 -4.89 -2.54 -14.20
C GLU A 128 -6.42 -2.50 -14.09
N PHE A 129 -7.03 -1.50 -14.71
CA PHE A 129 -8.47 -1.50 -14.96
C PHE A 129 -8.75 -2.26 -16.25
N ARG A 130 -9.80 -3.08 -16.25
CA ARG A 130 -10.21 -3.89 -17.40
C ARG A 130 -11.59 -3.54 -17.86
N HIS A 131 -11.90 -3.96 -19.09
CA HIS A 131 -13.25 -3.92 -19.64
C HIS A 131 -13.83 -2.51 -19.68
N ASN A 132 -12.97 -1.49 -19.84
CA ASN A 132 -13.33 -0.08 -19.80
C ASN A 132 -14.01 0.33 -18.48
N ALA A 133 -13.66 -0.33 -17.36
CA ALA A 133 -14.34 -0.17 -16.07
C ALA A 133 -14.37 1.28 -15.59
N VAL A 134 -13.32 2.06 -15.90
CA VAL A 134 -13.26 3.49 -15.55
C VAL A 134 -14.33 4.30 -16.26
N ARG A 135 -14.69 4.00 -17.53
CA ARG A 135 -15.67 4.80 -18.29
C ARG A 135 -17.07 4.20 -18.34
N ARG A 136 -17.24 3.02 -17.74
CA ARG A 136 -18.54 2.34 -17.64
C ARG A 136 -19.48 3.10 -16.71
N THR A 137 -20.57 3.60 -17.27
CA THR A 137 -21.62 4.33 -16.53
C THR A 137 -22.46 3.42 -15.66
N ASP A 138 -22.49 2.12 -15.96
CA ASP A 138 -23.15 1.10 -15.16
C ASP A 138 -22.32 0.66 -13.94
N VAL A 139 -21.05 1.06 -13.88
CA VAL A 139 -20.16 0.82 -12.73
C VAL A 139 -20.01 2.12 -11.94
N SER A 140 -20.65 2.19 -10.77
CA SER A 140 -20.47 3.34 -9.86
C SER A 140 -19.02 3.46 -9.39
N THR A 141 -18.58 4.66 -9.04
CA THR A 141 -17.20 4.87 -8.55
C THR A 141 -16.97 4.14 -7.24
N VAL A 142 -17.97 4.10 -6.35
CA VAL A 142 -17.91 3.29 -5.11
C VAL A 142 -17.68 1.81 -5.42
N ALA A 143 -18.24 1.28 -6.51
CA ALA A 143 -17.98 -0.10 -6.93
C ALA A 143 -16.53 -0.28 -7.42
N LEU A 144 -15.96 0.69 -8.15
CA LEU A 144 -14.54 0.68 -8.53
C LEU A 144 -13.61 0.76 -7.32
N GLU A 145 -13.88 1.68 -6.38
CA GLU A 145 -13.14 1.79 -5.13
C GLU A 145 -13.16 0.48 -4.35
N THR A 146 -14.33 -0.17 -4.26
CA THR A 146 -14.50 -1.46 -3.61
C THR A 146 -13.71 -2.56 -4.32
N GLY A 147 -13.79 -2.65 -5.65
CA GLY A 147 -13.04 -3.63 -6.44
C GLY A 147 -11.53 -3.44 -6.31
N LEU A 148 -11.07 -2.19 -6.25
CA LEU A 148 -9.68 -1.86 -6.01
C LEU A 148 -9.21 -2.29 -4.61
N ASP A 149 -9.98 -1.99 -3.57
CA ASP A 149 -9.70 -2.44 -2.19
C ASP A 149 -9.64 -3.97 -2.10
N GLN A 150 -10.56 -4.67 -2.78
CA GLN A 150 -10.57 -6.14 -2.87
C GLN A 150 -9.29 -6.68 -3.52
N ALA A 151 -8.94 -6.16 -4.70
CA ALA A 151 -7.77 -6.56 -5.47
C ALA A 151 -6.47 -6.30 -4.68
N MET A 152 -6.33 -5.13 -4.05
CA MET A 152 -5.18 -4.82 -3.19
C MET A 152 -5.08 -5.77 -2.00
N ALA A 153 -6.19 -6.04 -1.33
CA ALA A 153 -6.21 -6.96 -0.18
C ALA A 153 -5.83 -8.38 -0.60
N ALA A 154 -6.27 -8.84 -1.78
CA ALA A 154 -5.90 -10.12 -2.36
C ALA A 154 -4.40 -10.20 -2.69
N ALA A 155 -3.87 -9.21 -3.42
CA ALA A 155 -2.46 -9.15 -3.80
C ALA A 155 -1.53 -9.17 -2.57
N ARG A 156 -1.90 -8.43 -1.51
CA ARG A 156 -1.14 -8.42 -0.24
C ARG A 156 -1.24 -9.74 0.53
N ARG A 157 -2.37 -10.45 0.48
CA ARG A 157 -2.48 -11.80 1.06
C ARG A 157 -1.53 -12.76 0.33
N GLU A 158 -1.46 -12.69 -0.99
CA GLU A 158 -0.54 -13.51 -1.77
C GLU A 158 0.93 -13.17 -1.46
N ARG A 159 1.30 -11.89 -1.46
CA ARG A 159 2.64 -11.44 -1.03
C ARG A 159 3.04 -12.00 0.34
N ARG A 160 2.15 -11.92 1.33
CA ARG A 160 2.42 -12.46 2.67
C ARG A 160 2.68 -13.97 2.64
N ARG A 161 1.94 -14.72 1.82
CA ARG A 161 2.17 -16.16 1.63
C ARG A 161 3.51 -16.43 0.95
N ALA A 162 3.85 -15.68 -0.10
CA ALA A 162 5.14 -15.81 -0.80
C ALA A 162 6.33 -15.57 0.15
N LEU A 163 6.31 -14.45 0.88
CA LEU A 163 7.35 -14.14 1.87
C LEU A 163 7.41 -15.14 3.02
N GLY A 164 6.26 -15.66 3.48
CA GLY A 164 6.19 -16.70 4.49
C GLY A 164 6.87 -18.00 4.03
N ARG A 165 6.64 -18.42 2.79
CA ARG A 165 7.30 -19.59 2.18
C ARG A 165 8.81 -19.39 2.07
N ALA A 166 9.25 -18.24 1.58
CA ALA A 166 10.69 -17.94 1.44
C ALA A 166 11.42 -17.96 2.79
N ARG A 167 10.80 -17.43 3.85
CA ARG A 167 11.37 -17.46 5.21
C ARG A 167 11.44 -18.88 5.79
N ALA A 168 10.43 -19.70 5.53
CA ALA A 168 10.43 -21.09 5.98
C ALA A 168 11.55 -21.90 5.29
N ALA A 169 11.75 -21.69 3.99
CA ALA A 169 12.84 -22.33 3.24
C ALA A 169 14.23 -21.99 3.83
N ARG A 170 14.49 -20.72 4.16
CA ARG A 170 15.77 -20.28 4.75
C ARG A 170 16.04 -20.73 6.19
N ARG A 171 15.04 -21.28 6.89
CA ARG A 171 15.19 -21.79 8.27
C ARG A 171 15.31 -23.33 8.34
N GLY A 172 15.14 -24.00 7.21
CA GLY A 172 15.27 -25.45 7.08
C GLY A 172 16.64 -25.93 6.64
N ASP A 173 17.56 -25.00 6.34
CA ASP A 173 18.99 -25.20 6.11
C ASP A 173 19.79 -24.81 7.36
#